data_AF-A0A1H0H8P9-F1
#
_entry.id   AF-A0A1H0H8P9-F1
#
_cell.length_a   1.000
_cell.length_b   1.000
_cell.length_c   1.000
_cell.angle_alpha   90.00
_cell.angle_beta   90.00
_cell.angle_gamma   90.00
#
_symmetry.space_group_name_H-M   'P 1'
#
loop_
_entity.id
_entity.type
_entity.pdbx_description
1 polymer ?
#
loop_
_entity_poly.entity_id
_entity_poly.type
_entity_poly.pdbx_seq_one_letter_code
_entity_poly.pdbx_strand_id
1 'polypeptide(L)'
;MPSIQQNESLPLEYTLALVSGKWKLLILYFLLTQRVMRYGELKRSVTGITHKMLSMQLKELELDGLIQRKEYRQIPPRVDYSLTPLGNTLQPMIAQMYDWGKENMTRDALGFETTAEEARAFTLF
;
A
#
# COMPACT_ATOMS: atom_id res chain seq x y z
N MET A 1 -18.15 40.52 3.38
CA MET A 1 -18.12 39.19 4.03
C MET A 1 -17.71 38.19 2.97
N PRO A 2 -16.47 37.66 2.97
CA PRO A 2 -16.10 36.66 1.98
C PRO A 2 -16.93 35.40 2.27
N SER A 3 -17.64 34.94 1.24
CA SER A 3 -18.36 33.67 1.22
C SER A 3 -17.44 32.53 1.60
N ILE A 4 -17.88 31.69 2.53
CA ILE A 4 -17.24 30.42 2.88
C ILE A 4 -17.24 29.55 1.62
N GLN A 5 -16.17 29.62 0.83
CA GLN A 5 -15.85 28.60 -0.16
C GLN A 5 -15.59 27.32 0.62
N GLN A 6 -16.58 26.42 0.60
CA GLN A 6 -16.40 25.04 1.03
C GLN A 6 -15.18 24.53 0.25
N ASN A 7 -14.13 24.15 0.96
CA ASN A 7 -12.87 23.76 0.33
C ASN A 7 -13.04 22.38 -0.34
N GLU A 8 -13.48 22.39 -1.60
CA GLU A 8 -13.86 21.20 -2.38
C GLU A 8 -12.75 20.16 -2.48
N SER A 9 -11.48 20.54 -2.31
CA SER A 9 -10.33 19.63 -2.34
C SER A 9 -10.08 18.88 -1.02
N LEU A 10 -10.70 19.26 0.11
CA LEU A 10 -10.42 18.67 1.41
C LEU A 10 -10.51 17.13 1.44
N PRO A 11 -11.52 16.47 0.83
CA PRO A 11 -11.56 15.00 0.82
C PRO A 11 -10.40 14.37 0.06
N LEU A 12 -9.94 15.01 -1.02
CA LEU A 12 -8.79 14.56 -1.80
C LEU A 12 -7.49 14.79 -1.02
N GLU A 13 -7.31 15.95 -0.42
CA GLU A 13 -6.17 16.28 0.44
C GLU A 13 -6.06 15.30 1.61
N TYR A 14 -7.17 14.97 2.25
CA TYR A 14 -7.23 13.98 3.32
C TYR A 14 -6.79 12.60 2.83
N THR A 15 -7.32 12.16 1.68
CA THR A 15 -6.93 10.88 1.08
C THR A 15 -5.43 10.85 0.77
N LEU A 16 -4.91 11.92 0.15
CA LEU A 16 -3.49 12.06 -0.16
C LEU A 16 -2.64 12.04 1.11
N ALA A 17 -3.05 12.68 2.20
CA ALA A 17 -2.30 12.63 3.46
C ALA A 17 -2.15 11.19 3.98
N LEU A 18 -3.19 10.35 3.81
CA LEU A 18 -3.16 8.95 4.24
C LEU A 18 -2.29 8.06 3.35
N VAL A 19 -2.39 8.18 2.02
CA VAL A 19 -1.80 7.20 1.09
C VAL A 19 -0.63 7.71 0.25
N SER A 20 -0.30 9.00 0.32
CA SER A 20 0.85 9.55 -0.41
C SER A 20 2.17 8.98 0.07
N GLY A 21 3.19 9.12 -0.77
CA GLY A 21 4.52 8.58 -0.56
C GLY A 21 4.76 7.29 -1.32
N LYS A 22 6.04 7.02 -1.61
CA LYS A 22 6.47 5.92 -2.48
C LYS A 22 6.01 4.53 -2.02
N TRP A 23 5.89 4.32 -0.70
CA TRP A 23 5.80 2.98 -0.12
C TRP A 23 4.40 2.59 0.37
N LYS A 24 3.58 3.54 0.83
CA LYS A 24 2.29 3.25 1.44
C LYS A 24 1.37 2.47 0.49
N LEU A 25 1.19 2.96 -0.74
CA LEU A 25 0.37 2.29 -1.75
C LEU A 25 0.88 0.91 -2.14
N LEU A 26 2.21 0.71 -2.20
CA LEU A 26 2.80 -0.61 -2.48
C LEU A 26 2.52 -1.60 -1.35
N ILE A 27 2.66 -1.17 -0.08
CA ILE A 27 2.35 -2.00 1.09
C ILE A 27 0.87 -2.39 1.09
N LEU A 28 -0.03 -1.42 0.87
CA LEU A 28 -1.47 -1.65 0.81
C LEU A 28 -1.84 -2.61 -0.34
N TYR A 29 -1.24 -2.43 -1.52
CA TYR A 29 -1.42 -3.33 -2.66
C TYR A 29 -1.06 -4.79 -2.32
N PHE A 30 0.11 -5.04 -1.72
CA PHE A 30 0.49 -6.41 -1.37
C PHE A 30 -0.43 -7.01 -0.30
N LEU A 31 -0.85 -6.22 0.70
CA LEU A 31 -1.81 -6.69 1.70
C LEU A 31 -3.21 -6.97 1.12
N LEU A 32 -3.64 -6.25 0.08
CA LEU A 32 -4.85 -6.58 -0.67
C LEU A 32 -4.71 -7.95 -1.36
N THR A 33 -3.56 -8.24 -1.96
CA THR A 33 -3.35 -9.48 -2.73
C THR A 33 -3.22 -10.73 -1.87
N GLN A 34 -2.54 -10.65 -0.71
CA GLN A 34 -2.24 -11.81 0.13
C GLN A 34 -3.11 -11.92 1.39
N ARG A 35 -3.94 -10.91 1.67
CA ARG A 35 -4.78 -10.71 2.88
C ARG A 35 -4.00 -10.54 4.19
N VAL A 36 -3.01 -11.40 4.46
CA VAL A 36 -2.19 -11.39 5.67
C VAL A 36 -0.73 -11.65 5.30
N MET A 37 0.19 -10.79 5.75
CA MET A 37 1.62 -10.93 5.46
C MET A 37 2.48 -10.68 6.69
N ARG A 38 3.60 -11.40 6.82
CA ARG A 38 4.65 -11.16 7.82
C ARG A 38 5.56 -10.02 7.36
N TYR A 39 6.27 -9.41 8.32
CA TYR A 39 7.24 -8.34 8.03
C TYR A 39 8.25 -8.72 6.93
N GLY A 40 8.83 -9.92 7.01
CA GLY A 40 9.83 -10.38 6.03
C GLY A 40 9.25 -10.57 4.63
N GLU A 41 7.97 -10.94 4.52
CA GLU A 41 7.27 -11.09 3.24
C GLU A 41 7.01 -9.73 2.60
N LEU A 42 6.52 -8.77 3.39
CA LEU A 42 6.37 -7.38 2.94
C LEU A 42 7.71 -6.77 2.52
N LYS A 43 8.77 -7.01 3.29
CA LYS A 43 10.13 -6.52 2.99
C LYS A 43 10.69 -7.06 1.67
N ARG A 44 10.35 -8.30 1.30
CA ARG A 44 10.73 -8.91 0.02
C ARG A 44 9.86 -8.44 -1.13
N SER A 45 8.56 -8.27 -0.90
CA SER A 45 7.60 -7.89 -1.94
C SER A 45 7.76 -6.42 -2.35
N VAL A 46 7.99 -5.53 -1.39
CA VAL A 46 8.21 -4.10 -1.64
C VAL A 46 9.69 -3.86 -1.98
N THR A 47 10.06 -4.15 -3.23
CA THR A 47 11.44 -4.04 -3.72
C THR A 47 12.03 -2.64 -3.49
N GLY A 48 13.27 -2.59 -2.99
CA GLY A 48 13.99 -1.34 -2.74
C GLY A 48 13.66 -0.61 -1.43
N ILE A 49 12.63 -1.02 -0.67
CA ILE A 49 12.37 -0.42 0.64
C ILE A 49 13.45 -0.83 1.64
N THR A 50 13.92 0.08 2.49
CA THR A 50 14.84 -0.27 3.59
C THR A 50 14.07 -0.79 4.81
N HIS A 51 14.72 -1.52 5.72
CA HIS A 51 14.10 -1.95 6.98
C HIS A 51 13.55 -0.79 7.81
N LYS A 52 14.34 0.28 7.92
CA LYS A 52 13.95 1.52 8.62
C LYS A 52 12.69 2.11 8.01
N MET A 53 12.66 2.23 6.68
CA MET A 53 11.52 2.81 5.97
C MET A 53 10.28 1.92 6.09
N LEU A 54 10.40 0.60 5.90
CA LEU A 54 9.27 -0.32 6.08
C LEU A 54 8.68 -0.24 7.49
N SER A 55 9.53 -0.24 8.52
CA SER A 55 9.06 -0.13 9.91
C SER A 55 8.32 1.20 10.16
N MET A 56 8.82 2.30 9.58
CA MET A 56 8.20 3.61 9.71
C MET A 56 6.83 3.65 9.02
N GLN A 57 6.76 3.16 7.79
CA GLN A 57 5.53 3.15 6.99
C GLN A 57 4.45 2.22 7.55
N LEU A 58 4.83 1.05 8.09
CA LEU A 58 3.88 0.17 8.78
C LEU A 58 3.31 0.83 10.04
N LYS A 59 4.14 1.54 10.81
CA LYS A 59 3.67 2.29 11.98
C LYS A 59 2.72 3.42 11.60
N GLU A 60 3.03 4.18 10.55
CA GLU A 60 2.16 5.23 10.04
C GLU A 60 0.81 4.65 9.57
N LEU A 61 0.83 3.61 8.75
CA LEU A 61 -0.40 2.97 8.25
C LEU A 61 -1.25 2.35 9.37
N GLU A 62 -0.62 1.88 10.45
CA GLU A 62 -1.30 1.38 11.64
C GLU A 62 -1.94 2.53 12.43
N LEU A 63 -1.23 3.65 12.61
CA LEU A 63 -1.75 4.86 13.24
C LEU A 63 -2.90 5.49 12.44
N ASP A 64 -2.80 5.47 11.11
CA ASP A 64 -3.82 5.92 10.17
C ASP A 64 -5.04 4.96 10.12
N GLY A 65 -4.97 3.83 10.81
CA GLY A 65 -6.06 2.85 10.90
C GLY A 65 -6.29 2.06 9.61
N LEU A 66 -5.36 2.07 8.67
CA LEU A 66 -5.46 1.35 7.39
C LEU A 66 -5.01 -0.11 7.50
N ILE A 67 -4.03 -0.38 8.37
CA ILE A 67 -3.55 -1.74 8.64
C ILE A 67 -3.68 -2.08 10.12
N GLN A 68 -3.76 -3.37 10.42
CA GLN A 68 -3.68 -3.91 11.77
C GLN A 68 -2.44 -4.81 11.89
N ARG A 69 -1.77 -4.71 13.03
CA ARG A 69 -0.64 -5.56 13.41
C ARG A 69 -1.09 -6.56 14.47
N LYS A 70 -0.81 -7.84 14.24
CA LYS A 70 -1.13 -8.93 15.18
C LYS A 70 0.11 -9.69 15.58
N GLU A 71 0.43 -9.64 16.87
CA GLU A 71 1.50 -10.43 17.48
C GLU A 71 0.99 -11.78 17.97
N TYR A 72 1.76 -12.83 17.71
CA TYR A 72 1.51 -14.16 18.23
C TYR A 72 2.64 -14.56 19.17
N ARG A 73 2.31 -14.79 20.44
CA ARG A 73 3.23 -15.27 21.48
C ARG A 73 3.44 -16.77 21.36
N GLN A 74 3.99 -17.19 20.23
CA GLN A 74 4.38 -18.58 19.95
C GLN A 74 5.90 -18.65 19.70
N ILE A 75 6.45 -19.86 19.64
CA ILE A 75 7.85 -20.08 19.27
C ILE A 75 7.89 -20.70 17.86
N PRO A 76 8.57 -20.08 16.88
CA PRO A 76 9.20 -18.75 16.93
C PRO A 76 8.15 -17.61 16.95
N PRO A 77 8.49 -16.43 17.51
CA PRO A 77 7.57 -15.29 17.55
C PRO A 77 7.16 -14.88 16.13
N ARG A 78 5.88 -14.55 15.96
CA ARG A 78 5.28 -14.19 14.67
C ARG A 78 4.52 -12.88 14.78
N VAL A 79 4.69 -12.04 13.77
CA VAL A 79 3.94 -10.79 13.61
C VAL A 79 3.35 -10.77 12.21
N ASP A 80 2.04 -10.61 12.15
CA ASP A 80 1.29 -10.50 10.91
C ASP A 80 0.72 -9.09 10.76
N TYR A 81 0.61 -8.66 9.50
CA TYR A 81 -0.02 -7.43 9.07
C TYR A 81 -1.17 -7.77 8.12
N SER A 82 -2.26 -7.04 8.23
CA SER A 82 -3.44 -7.17 7.34
C SER A 82 -4.16 -5.83 7.26
N LEU A 83 -5.01 -5.65 6.27
CA LEU A 83 -5.84 -4.45 6.17
C LEU A 83 -6.93 -4.45 7.23
N THR A 84 -7.26 -3.27 7.76
CA THR A 84 -8.49 -3.06 8.53
C THR A 84 -9.70 -3.00 7.60
N PRO A 85 -10.95 -2.96 8.13
CA PRO A 85 -12.12 -2.68 7.30
C PRO A 85 -11.99 -1.37 6.49
N LEU A 86 -11.41 -0.31 7.08
CA LEU A 86 -11.13 0.95 6.39
C LEU A 86 -10.06 0.75 5.30
N GLY A 87 -8.96 0.06 5.59
CA GLY A 87 -7.92 -0.22 4.59
C GLY A 87 -8.46 -0.97 3.37
N ASN A 88 -9.40 -1.91 3.57
CA ASN A 88 -10.03 -2.63 2.48
C ASN A 88 -10.88 -1.73 1.57
N THR A 89 -11.42 -0.62 2.07
CA THR A 89 -12.21 0.30 1.22
C THR A 89 -11.37 1.04 0.18
N LEU A 90 -10.03 0.98 0.28
CA LEU A 90 -9.10 1.55 -0.70
C LEU A 90 -8.89 0.64 -1.93
N GLN A 91 -9.35 -0.62 -1.89
CA GLN A 91 -9.20 -1.56 -3.01
C GLN A 91 -9.61 -0.98 -4.38
N PRO A 92 -10.81 -0.40 -4.58
CA PRO A 92 -11.22 0.10 -5.89
C PRO A 92 -10.32 1.23 -6.40
N MET A 93 -9.82 2.09 -5.50
CA MET A 93 -8.89 3.17 -5.86
C MET A 93 -7.55 2.60 -6.32
N ILE A 94 -6.98 1.67 -5.55
CA ILE A 94 -5.70 1.02 -5.89
C ILE A 94 -5.83 0.24 -7.21
N ALA A 95 -6.96 -0.42 -7.45
CA ALA A 95 -7.24 -1.11 -8.71
C ALA A 95 -7.26 -0.14 -9.90
N GLN A 96 -7.97 0.99 -9.79
CA GLN A 96 -7.99 2.01 -10.85
C GLN A 96 -6.61 2.59 -11.13
N MET A 97 -5.81 2.86 -10.08
CA MET A 97 -4.42 3.32 -10.25
C MET A 97 -3.56 2.26 -10.95
N TYR A 98 -3.76 0.98 -10.61
CA TYR A 98 -3.07 -0.13 -11.22
C TYR A 98 -3.39 -0.25 -12.72
N ASP A 99 -4.68 -0.24 -13.08
CA ASP A 99 -5.13 -0.34 -14.47
C ASP A 99 -4.63 0.83 -15.31
N TRP A 100 -4.74 2.05 -14.79
CA TRP A 100 -4.19 3.23 -15.47
C TRP A 100 -2.67 3.10 -15.68
N GLY A 101 -1.94 2.64 -14.67
CA GLY A 101 -0.50 2.42 -14.77
C GLY A 101 -0.14 1.35 -15.81
N LYS A 102 -0.96 0.29 -15.91
CA LYS A 102 -0.81 -0.77 -16.91
C LYS A 102 -1.00 -0.28 -18.34
N GLU A 103 -1.94 0.63 -18.56
CA GLU A 103 -2.23 1.20 -19.88
C GLU A 103 -1.19 2.26 -20.32
N ASN A 104 -0.56 2.93 -19.36
CA ASN A 104 0.28 4.10 -19.62
C ASN A 104 1.78 3.89 -19.32
N MET A 105 2.17 2.71 -18.81
CA MET A 105 3.59 2.41 -18.59
C MET A 105 4.34 2.32 -19.92
N THR A 106 5.23 3.28 -20.18
CA THR A 106 6.24 3.15 -21.23
C THR A 106 7.49 2.50 -20.62
N ARG A 107 8.13 1.59 -21.36
CA ARG A 107 9.28 0.80 -20.87
C ARG A 107 10.44 1.65 -20.31
N ASP A 108 10.57 2.89 -20.78
CA ASP A 108 11.64 3.80 -20.37
C ASP A 108 11.32 4.55 -19.06
N ALA A 109 10.06 4.59 -18.61
CA ALA A 109 9.62 5.47 -17.53
C ALA A 109 9.96 4.96 -16.12
N LEU A 110 10.25 3.66 -15.94
CA LEU A 110 10.25 3.06 -14.61
C LEU A 110 11.63 2.73 -14.04
N GLY A 111 12.69 2.53 -14.82
CA GLY A 111 14.01 2.18 -14.26
C GLY A 111 14.02 0.98 -13.30
N PHE A 112 12.94 0.20 -13.26
CA PHE A 112 12.74 -1.02 -12.49
C PHE A 112 12.72 -2.17 -13.50
N GLU A 113 13.67 -3.08 -13.40
CA GLU A 113 13.64 -4.33 -14.17
C GLU A 113 12.48 -5.19 -13.65
N THR A 114 11.32 -5.15 -14.32
CA THR A 114 10.20 -6.03 -13.99
C THR A 114 10.58 -7.47 -14.29
N THR A 115 10.46 -8.35 -13.30
CA THR A 115 10.74 -9.78 -13.50
C THR A 115 9.47 -10.53 -13.95
N ALA A 116 9.64 -11.62 -14.68
CA ALA A 116 8.53 -12.41 -15.24
C ALA A 116 7.59 -13.03 -14.17
N GLU A 117 8.01 -13.07 -12.90
CA GLU A 117 7.16 -13.48 -11.77
C GLU A 117 6.14 -12.41 -11.37
N GLU A 118 6.51 -11.13 -11.43
CA GLU A 118 5.61 -10.01 -11.12
C GLU A 118 4.45 -9.98 -12.12
N ALA A 119 4.75 -10.26 -13.41
CA ALA A 119 3.76 -10.41 -14.48
C ALA A 119 2.64 -11.41 -14.17
N ARG A 120 2.92 -12.48 -13.41
CA ARG A 120 1.97 -13.56 -13.09
C ARG A 120 1.07 -13.24 -11.91
N ALA A 121 1.53 -12.44 -10.95
CA ALA A 121 0.68 -11.92 -9.89
C ALA A 121 -0.43 -10.99 -10.43
N PHE A 122 -0.21 -10.39 -11.60
CA PHE A 122 -1.11 -9.46 -12.27
C PHE A 122 -2.28 -10.10 -13.05
N THR A 123 -2.30 -11.43 -13.22
CA THR A 123 -3.35 -12.13 -13.99
C THR A 123 -4.45 -12.73 -13.10
N LEU A 124 -4.39 -12.54 -11.78
CA LEU A 124 -5.33 -13.10 -10.80
C LEU A 124 -6.35 -12.09 -10.27
N PHE A 125 -6.54 -10.97 -10.97
CA PHE A 125 -7.67 -10.06 -10.79
C PHE A 125 -8.70 -10.26 -11.90
#